data_AF-A0A327ND55-F1
#
_entry.id   AF-A0A327ND55-F1
#
_cell.length_a   1.000
_cell.length_b   1.000
_cell.length_c   1.000
_cell.angle_alpha   90.00
_cell.angle_beta   90.00
_cell.angle_gamma   90.00
#
_symmetry.space_group_name_H-M   'P 1'
#
loop_
_entity.id
_entity.type
_entity.pdbx_description
1 polymer ?
#
loop_
_entity_poly.entity_id
_entity_poly.type
_entity_poly.pdbx_seq_one_letter_code
_entity_poly.pdbx_strand_id
1 'polypeptide(L)'
;MTLLPLSSICFPLSDFAKRFKDRFDGQAIDLLTALDPEVGIGFMQDNLTGQPFISDLFEAPPQPTTQSEHLRQLQERLFSRYVLNESFEVEVTEADLKTLNVDEQIELPPSWYIHGELFSKPIEQSLHETNDTWRFVLNTTISGSSAYFLGRFCQGHPELFQLVQQLCSWEQTQYTDDILAEVVHLPTAPLRAGNVVARPTLRPVEIPYLTPPSVVNNQTISLADIAISVNDAESVILIHKKTGKRIRPRHSSAHNSLFGDEVYQFLMAVQASETPTMAWSWGHLIVCHSCLD
;
A
#
# COMPACT_ATOMS: atom_id res chain seq x y z
N MET A 1 -8.13 1.99 17.78
CA MET A 1 -8.65 1.98 16.40
C MET A 1 -7.63 1.21 15.60
N THR A 2 -7.80 -0.11 15.53
CA THR A 2 -6.84 -0.97 14.81
C THR A 2 -7.34 -1.09 13.40
N LEU A 3 -6.61 -0.48 12.49
CA LEU A 3 -6.88 -0.54 11.07
C LEU A 3 -6.35 -1.88 10.57
N LEU A 4 -7.24 -2.69 10.00
CA LEU A 4 -6.82 -3.93 9.35
C LEU A 4 -6.30 -3.60 7.95
N PRO A 5 -5.29 -4.32 7.45
CA PRO A 5 -5.02 -4.32 6.04
C PRO A 5 -6.27 -4.81 5.31
N LEU A 6 -6.85 -3.93 4.49
CA LEU A 6 -7.83 -4.38 3.50
C LEU A 6 -7.16 -5.42 2.62
N SER A 7 -7.96 -6.40 2.23
CA SER A 7 -7.71 -7.35 1.16
C SER A 7 -7.60 -6.65 -0.20
N SER A 8 -6.63 -5.75 -0.32
CA SER A 8 -6.29 -4.99 -1.51
C SER A 8 -4.86 -5.35 -1.86
N ILE A 9 -4.71 -6.32 -2.76
CA ILE A 9 -3.44 -6.75 -3.33
C ILE A 9 -2.47 -7.25 -2.26
N CYS A 10 -2.71 -8.46 -1.75
CA CYS A 10 -1.71 -9.17 -0.96
C CYS A 10 -0.59 -9.61 -1.92
N PHE A 11 0.42 -8.76 -2.05
CA PHE A 11 1.67 -9.18 -2.65
C PHE A 11 2.26 -10.28 -1.76
N PRO A 12 2.69 -11.43 -2.31
CA PRO A 12 3.25 -12.53 -1.54
C PRO A 12 4.69 -12.21 -1.08
N LEU A 13 4.95 -10.99 -0.57
CA LEU A 13 6.29 -10.55 -0.19
C LEU A 13 6.80 -11.32 1.04
N SER A 14 5.92 -11.72 1.95
CA SER A 14 6.26 -12.57 3.10
C SER A 14 6.67 -13.98 2.67
N ASP A 15 5.95 -14.57 1.70
CA ASP A 15 6.34 -15.85 1.09
C ASP A 15 7.67 -15.73 0.33
N PHE A 16 7.83 -14.67 -0.48
CA PHE A 16 9.08 -14.37 -1.17
C PHE A 16 10.25 -14.26 -0.18
N ALA A 17 10.08 -13.53 0.93
CA ALA A 17 11.13 -13.35 1.93
C ALA A 17 11.59 -14.69 2.54
N LYS A 18 10.65 -15.59 2.84
CA LYS A 18 10.94 -16.94 3.35
C LYS A 18 11.71 -17.76 2.32
N ARG A 19 11.20 -17.84 1.09
CA ARG A 19 11.86 -18.56 -0.02
C ARG A 19 13.26 -18.00 -0.31
N PHE A 20 13.42 -16.69 -0.23
CA PHE A 20 14.72 -16.02 -0.42
C PHE A 20 15.70 -16.42 0.67
N LYS A 21 15.29 -16.40 1.94
CA LYS A 21 16.12 -16.79 3.07
C LYS A 21 16.54 -18.27 2.98
N ASP A 22 15.59 -19.14 2.65
CA ASP A 22 15.84 -20.58 2.47
C ASP A 22 16.82 -20.88 1.33
N ARG A 23 16.75 -20.12 0.23
CA ARG A 23 17.60 -20.33 -0.96
C ARG A 23 18.99 -19.70 -0.85
N PHE A 24 19.09 -18.50 -0.30
CA PHE A 24 20.29 -17.66 -0.38
C PHE A 24 20.99 -17.42 0.96
N ASP A 25 20.50 -18.00 2.06
CA ASP A 25 21.17 -18.05 3.37
C ASP A 25 21.72 -16.69 3.85
N GLY A 26 20.90 -15.64 3.71
CA GLY A 26 21.23 -14.27 4.13
C GLY A 26 22.12 -13.46 3.19
N GLN A 27 22.48 -13.99 2.01
CA GLN A 27 23.26 -13.25 1.01
C GLN A 27 22.44 -12.16 0.33
N ALA A 28 23.13 -11.09 -0.11
CA ALA A 28 22.54 -10.09 -1.00
C ALA A 28 22.66 -10.55 -2.45
N ILE A 29 21.54 -10.66 -3.16
CA ILE A 29 21.46 -11.19 -4.53
C ILE A 29 20.97 -10.09 -5.48
N ASP A 30 21.53 -10.02 -6.69
CA ASP A 30 21.11 -9.06 -7.71
C ASP A 30 19.60 -9.17 -7.99
N LEU A 31 18.92 -8.02 -8.06
CA LEU A 31 17.46 -7.93 -8.21
C LEU A 31 16.96 -8.80 -9.37
N LEU A 32 17.55 -8.63 -10.55
CA LEU A 32 17.14 -9.36 -11.75
C LEU A 32 17.42 -10.87 -11.64
N THR A 33 18.48 -11.27 -10.92
CA THR A 33 18.81 -12.69 -10.71
C THR A 33 17.85 -13.34 -9.73
N ALA A 34 17.49 -12.68 -8.64
CA ALA A 34 16.57 -13.23 -7.65
C ALA A 34 15.14 -13.38 -8.20
N LEU A 35 14.71 -12.42 -9.03
CA LEU A 35 13.37 -12.41 -9.65
C LEU A 35 13.28 -13.29 -10.92
N ASP A 36 14.39 -13.84 -11.40
CA ASP A 36 14.36 -14.78 -12.52
C ASP A 36 13.87 -16.16 -12.04
N PRO A 37 12.88 -16.78 -12.70
CA PRO A 37 12.33 -18.07 -12.30
C PRO A 37 13.24 -19.28 -12.60
N GLU A 38 14.18 -19.15 -13.54
CA GLU A 38 15.10 -20.23 -13.91
C GLU A 38 16.34 -20.27 -13.03
N VAL A 39 16.94 -19.10 -12.73
CA VAL A 39 18.17 -19.03 -11.93
C VAL A 39 17.95 -18.59 -10.49
N GLY A 40 16.86 -17.87 -10.22
CA GLY A 40 16.51 -17.30 -8.93
C GLY A 40 15.40 -18.06 -8.22
N ILE A 41 14.44 -17.30 -7.67
CA ILE A 41 13.24 -17.83 -7.02
C ILE A 41 11.94 -17.30 -7.62
N GLY A 42 11.98 -16.30 -8.52
CA GLY A 42 10.79 -15.64 -9.05
C GLY A 42 10.01 -14.83 -7.99
N PHE A 43 9.26 -13.81 -8.41
CA PHE A 43 8.42 -13.07 -7.46
C PHE A 43 7.12 -13.81 -7.18
N MET A 44 6.37 -14.06 -8.24
CA MET A 44 5.12 -14.81 -8.17
C MET A 44 5.46 -16.29 -8.22
N GLN A 45 4.84 -17.09 -7.34
CA GLN A 45 4.77 -18.51 -7.63
C GLN A 45 3.96 -18.65 -8.92
N ASP A 46 4.38 -19.54 -9.82
CA ASP A 46 3.57 -20.08 -10.92
C ASP A 46 2.36 -20.85 -10.36
N ASN A 47 1.55 -20.17 -9.56
CA ASN A 47 0.22 -20.62 -9.26
C ASN A 47 -0.51 -20.48 -10.59
N LEU A 48 -1.05 -21.59 -11.05
CA LEU A 48 -1.94 -21.76 -12.20
C LEU A 48 -3.14 -20.77 -12.21
N THR A 49 -3.24 -19.89 -11.21
CA THR A 49 -4.13 -18.73 -11.07
C THR A 49 -3.95 -17.64 -12.12
N GLY A 50 -2.84 -17.64 -12.89
CA GLY A 50 -2.66 -16.74 -14.04
C GLY A 50 -3.49 -17.11 -15.27
N GLN A 51 -4.11 -18.29 -15.28
CA GLN A 51 -5.05 -18.72 -16.33
C GLN A 51 -6.46 -18.26 -15.94
N PRO A 52 -7.13 -17.40 -16.71
CA PRO A 52 -8.48 -16.89 -16.37
C PRO A 52 -9.54 -18.00 -16.26
N PHE A 53 -9.26 -19.21 -16.74
CA PHE A 53 -10.14 -20.37 -16.61
C PHE A 53 -9.95 -21.18 -15.32
N ILE A 54 -8.87 -20.95 -14.56
CA ILE A 54 -8.50 -21.74 -13.39
C ILE A 54 -8.67 -20.93 -12.08
N SER A 55 -8.70 -19.60 -12.17
CA SER A 55 -8.99 -18.72 -11.03
C SER A 55 -10.35 -18.98 -10.36
N ASP A 56 -11.33 -19.47 -11.11
CA ASP A 56 -12.67 -19.80 -10.59
C ASP A 56 -12.72 -21.17 -9.88
N LEU A 57 -11.67 -21.98 -9.99
CA LEU A 57 -11.59 -23.35 -9.46
C LEU A 57 -10.87 -23.46 -8.11
N PHE A 58 -10.15 -22.41 -7.71
CA PHE A 58 -9.49 -22.34 -6.42
C PHE A 58 -10.19 -21.30 -5.56
N GLU A 59 -10.97 -21.78 -4.58
CA GLU A 59 -11.28 -20.97 -3.40
C GLU A 59 -9.96 -20.37 -2.91
N ALA A 60 -9.91 -19.04 -2.80
CA ALA A 60 -8.74 -18.36 -2.25
C ALA A 60 -8.35 -19.09 -0.95
N PRO A 61 -7.10 -19.55 -0.81
CA PRO A 61 -6.72 -20.32 0.37
C PRO A 61 -7.12 -19.51 1.60
N PRO A 62 -7.76 -20.12 2.62
CA PRO A 62 -8.13 -19.42 3.82
C PRO A 62 -6.88 -18.78 4.38
N GLN A 63 -6.80 -17.46 4.27
CA GLN A 63 -5.72 -16.69 4.85
C GLN A 63 -5.80 -16.96 6.36
N PRO A 64 -4.71 -17.34 7.03
CA PRO A 64 -4.67 -17.37 8.47
C PRO A 64 -4.78 -15.93 8.96
N THR A 65 -6.00 -15.41 9.05
CA THR A 65 -6.28 -14.16 9.75
C THR A 65 -6.16 -14.50 11.23
N THR A 66 -4.95 -14.39 11.77
CA THR A 66 -4.74 -14.26 13.21
C THR A 66 -5.25 -12.86 13.60
N GLN A 67 -6.54 -12.60 13.37
CA GLN A 67 -7.18 -11.37 13.76
C GLN A 67 -7.17 -11.35 15.29
N SER A 68 -6.70 -10.26 15.88
CA SER A 68 -6.68 -10.10 17.34
C SER A 68 -8.06 -10.42 17.92
N GLU A 69 -8.11 -11.32 18.90
CA GLU A 69 -9.33 -11.70 19.61
C GLU A 69 -10.06 -10.46 20.15
N HIS A 70 -9.32 -9.45 20.58
CA HIS A 70 -9.87 -8.16 21.03
C HIS A 70 -10.60 -7.39 19.94
N LEU A 71 -10.08 -7.43 18.70
CA LEU A 71 -10.74 -6.79 17.56
C LEU A 71 -12.01 -7.55 17.17
N ARG A 72 -11.98 -8.89 17.23
CA ARG A 72 -13.16 -9.73 17.01
C ARG A 72 -14.28 -9.40 17.99
N GLN A 73 -13.95 -9.34 19.28
CA GLN A 73 -14.90 -8.97 20.34
C GLN A 73 -15.45 -7.54 20.17
N LEU A 74 -14.62 -6.59 19.74
CA LEU A 74 -15.08 -5.24 19.42
C LEU A 74 -16.11 -5.25 18.30
N GLN A 75 -15.84 -5.97 17.20
CA GLN A 75 -16.76 -6.09 16.06
C GLN A 75 -18.10 -6.70 16.50
N GLU A 76 -18.07 -7.80 17.25
CA GLU A 76 -19.28 -8.46 17.77
C GLU A 76 -20.11 -7.53 18.67
N ARG A 77 -19.45 -6.75 19.53
CA ARG A 77 -20.13 -5.76 20.41
C ARG A 77 -20.75 -4.62 19.61
N LEU A 78 -20.05 -4.10 18.61
CA LEU A 78 -20.58 -3.06 17.72
C LEU A 78 -21.79 -3.59 16.94
N PHE A 79 -21.70 -4.81 16.42
CA PHE A 79 -22.79 -5.47 15.72
C PHE A 79 -23.99 -5.75 16.63
N SER A 80 -23.75 -6.18 17.87
CA SER A 80 -24.83 -6.37 18.85
C SER A 80 -25.56 -5.05 19.14
N ARG A 81 -24.85 -3.92 19.22
CA ARG A 81 -25.46 -2.59 19.38
C ARG A 81 -26.26 -2.16 18.16
N TYR A 82 -25.78 -2.47 16.95
CA TYR A 82 -26.54 -2.27 15.71
C TYR A 82 -27.90 -3.01 15.77
N VAL A 83 -27.87 -4.31 16.08
CA VAL A 83 -29.08 -5.16 16.13
C VAL A 83 -30.06 -4.72 17.21
N LEU A 84 -29.57 -4.37 18.41
CA LEU A 84 -30.43 -4.02 19.55
C LEU A 84 -31.06 -2.62 19.44
N ASN A 85 -30.37 -1.67 18.80
CA ASN A 85 -30.82 -0.28 18.74
C ASN A 85 -31.58 0.05 17.44
N GLU A 86 -31.66 -0.89 16.49
CA GLU A 86 -32.29 -0.70 15.17
C GLU A 86 -31.80 0.57 14.43
N SER A 87 -30.55 0.98 14.70
CA SER A 87 -29.93 2.18 14.14
C SER A 87 -29.03 1.82 12.98
N PHE A 88 -29.04 2.61 11.91
CA PHE A 88 -28.11 2.46 10.78
C PHE A 88 -26.68 2.91 11.08
N GLU A 89 -26.47 3.59 12.23
CA GLU A 89 -25.17 4.04 12.69
C GLU A 89 -24.85 3.44 14.07
N VAL A 90 -23.60 3.02 14.27
CA VAL A 90 -23.08 2.58 15.57
C VAL A 90 -21.89 3.45 15.94
N GLU A 91 -22.01 4.14 17.07
CA GLU A 91 -20.93 4.95 17.61
C GLU A 91 -19.84 4.08 18.26
N VAL A 92 -18.59 4.28 17.85
CA VAL A 92 -17.42 3.71 18.54
C VAL A 92 -17.00 4.66 19.65
N THR A 93 -17.09 4.22 20.90
CA THR A 93 -16.80 5.02 22.09
C THR A 93 -15.37 4.82 22.57
N GLU A 94 -14.86 5.71 23.44
CA GLU A 94 -13.54 5.52 24.08
C GLU A 94 -13.46 4.22 24.89
N ALA A 95 -14.55 3.81 25.54
CA ALA A 95 -14.61 2.55 26.28
C ALA A 95 -14.44 1.35 25.34
N ASP A 96 -14.92 1.46 24.10
CA ASP A 96 -14.70 0.45 23.09
C ASP A 96 -13.24 0.36 22.66
N LEU A 97 -12.58 1.51 22.53
CA LEU A 97 -11.17 1.57 22.14
C LEU A 97 -10.24 1.02 23.23
N LYS A 98 -10.59 1.20 24.51
CA LYS A 98 -9.82 0.67 25.65
C LYS A 98 -9.80 -0.86 25.74
N THR A 99 -10.75 -1.55 25.09
CA THR A 99 -10.72 -3.03 25.04
C THR A 99 -9.78 -3.58 23.99
N LEU A 100 -9.29 -2.74 23.07
CA LEU A 100 -8.26 -3.12 22.12
C LEU A 100 -6.93 -3.13 22.86
N ASN A 101 -6.39 -4.33 23.12
CA ASN A 101 -5.02 -4.46 23.56
C ASN A 101 -4.11 -4.33 22.32
N VAL A 102 -3.53 -3.15 22.13
CA VAL A 102 -2.57 -2.88 21.05
C VAL A 102 -1.18 -3.13 21.64
N ASP A 103 -0.75 -4.39 21.65
CA ASP A 103 0.51 -4.83 22.28
C ASP A 103 1.74 -4.68 21.37
N GLU A 104 1.65 -3.94 20.27
CA GLU A 104 2.77 -3.73 19.35
C GLU A 104 3.02 -2.25 19.09
N GLN A 105 4.27 -1.83 19.28
CA GLN A 105 4.79 -0.59 18.71
C GLN A 105 4.88 -0.79 17.19
N ILE A 106 3.78 -0.54 16.48
CA ILE A 106 3.79 -0.49 15.03
C ILE A 106 4.52 0.79 14.63
N GLU A 107 5.64 0.67 13.93
CA GLU A 107 6.28 1.82 13.30
C GLU A 107 5.37 2.37 12.21
N LEU A 108 4.76 3.52 12.49
CA LEU A 108 3.95 4.22 11.50
C LEU A 108 4.85 4.87 10.45
N PRO A 109 4.42 4.89 9.17
CA PRO A 109 5.13 5.66 8.16
C PRO A 109 5.12 7.15 8.56
N PRO A 110 6.15 7.91 8.17
CA PRO A 110 6.26 9.32 8.51
C PRO A 110 5.12 10.16 7.93
N SER A 111 4.59 9.76 6.77
CA SER A 111 3.43 10.36 6.13
C SER A 111 2.40 9.30 5.77
N TRP A 112 1.14 9.69 5.87
CA TRP A 112 -0.01 8.93 5.41
C TRP A 112 -1.13 9.89 5.00
N TYR A 113 -2.10 9.40 4.24
CA TYR A 113 -3.31 10.16 3.89
C TYR A 113 -4.58 9.40 4.25
N ILE A 114 -5.67 10.15 4.42
CA ILE A 114 -7.03 9.63 4.41
C ILE A 114 -7.76 10.20 3.20
N HIS A 115 -8.63 9.41 2.59
CA HIS A 115 -9.46 9.84 1.48
C HIS A 115 -10.93 9.54 1.80
N GLY A 116 -11.83 10.44 1.43
CA GLY A 116 -13.23 10.32 1.77
C GLY A 116 -14.07 11.48 1.27
N GLU A 117 -15.35 11.45 1.61
CA GLU A 117 -16.37 12.38 1.13
C GLU A 117 -16.91 13.20 2.31
N LEU A 118 -17.10 14.51 2.09
CA LEU A 118 -17.61 15.43 3.10
C LEU A 118 -19.07 15.77 2.77
N PHE A 119 -19.98 15.48 3.69
CA PHE A 119 -21.42 15.74 3.58
C PHE A 119 -21.86 16.77 4.61
N SER A 120 -22.74 17.70 4.23
CA SER A 120 -23.47 18.53 5.18
C SER A 120 -24.75 17.82 5.62
N LYS A 121 -25.13 17.99 6.89
CA LYS A 121 -26.46 17.60 7.35
C LYS A 121 -27.52 18.50 6.71
N PRO A 122 -28.72 17.97 6.39
CA PRO A 122 -29.86 18.78 5.98
C PRO A 122 -30.16 19.87 7.02
N ILE A 123 -30.41 21.09 6.56
CA ILE A 123 -30.54 22.33 7.37
C ILE A 123 -31.80 22.31 8.28
N GLU A 124 -32.75 21.39 8.08
CA GLU A 124 -34.04 21.41 8.77
C GLU A 124 -34.00 21.04 10.26
N GLN A 125 -32.86 20.59 10.82
CA GLN A 125 -32.77 20.14 12.22
C GLN A 125 -31.84 20.96 13.12
N SER A 126 -31.15 21.99 12.62
CA SER A 126 -30.25 22.80 13.45
C SER A 126 -30.90 24.11 13.91
N LEU A 127 -31.86 24.03 14.82
CA LEU A 127 -32.27 25.20 15.64
C LEU A 127 -31.27 25.52 16.76
N HIS A 128 -30.23 24.69 16.91
CA HIS A 128 -29.12 24.91 17.81
C HIS A 128 -27.81 24.86 17.00
N GLU A 129 -27.03 25.94 17.09
CA GLU A 129 -25.65 26.03 16.58
C GLU A 129 -24.75 25.03 17.34
N THR A 130 -24.84 23.75 17.00
CA THR A 130 -23.83 22.76 17.38
C THR A 130 -22.91 22.54 16.19
N ASN A 131 -21.60 22.45 16.43
CA ASN A 131 -20.52 22.16 15.45
C ASN A 131 -20.68 20.83 14.65
N ASP A 132 -21.85 20.21 14.68
CA ASP A 132 -22.17 18.88 14.15
C ASP A 132 -22.73 18.91 12.71
N THR A 133 -22.40 19.96 11.96
CA THR A 133 -22.95 20.24 10.62
C THR A 133 -22.39 19.32 9.54
N TRP A 134 -21.19 18.77 9.74
CA TRP A 134 -20.47 18.02 8.72
C TRP A 134 -20.25 16.55 9.11
N ARG A 135 -20.28 15.67 8.11
CA ARG A 135 -19.97 14.24 8.22
C ARG A 135 -18.90 13.90 7.19
N PHE A 136 -17.84 13.24 7.63
CA PHE A 136 -16.80 12.72 6.74
C PHE A 136 -16.95 11.21 6.61
N VAL A 137 -17.23 10.74 5.40
CA VAL A 137 -17.28 9.31 5.08
C VAL A 137 -15.90 8.90 4.61
N LEU A 138 -15.21 8.09 5.43
CA LEU A 138 -13.91 7.54 5.10
C LEU A 138 -14.06 6.49 3.99
N ASN A 139 -13.40 6.71 2.86
CA ASN A 139 -13.24 5.68 1.84
C ASN A 139 -12.13 4.73 2.26
N THR A 140 -12.14 3.53 1.68
CA THR A 140 -11.33 2.36 2.07
C THR A 140 -9.81 2.56 2.03
N THR A 141 -9.27 3.72 1.68
CA THR A 141 -7.82 3.89 1.50
C THR A 141 -7.23 4.87 2.51
N ILE A 142 -6.58 4.30 3.52
CA ILE A 142 -5.48 4.94 4.24
C ILE A 142 -4.20 4.31 3.71
N SER A 143 -3.27 5.10 3.17
CA SER A 143 -1.99 4.60 2.68
C SER A 143 -0.92 5.67 2.90
N GLY A 144 0.27 5.48 2.31
CA GLY A 144 1.47 6.29 2.58
C GLY A 144 1.40 7.68 1.99
N SER A 145 2.44 8.06 1.24
CA SER A 145 2.55 9.42 0.72
C SER A 145 1.33 9.87 -0.09
N SER A 146 0.80 11.06 0.20
CA SER A 146 -0.28 11.68 -0.58
C SER A 146 0.14 12.02 -2.02
N ALA A 147 1.45 12.02 -2.30
CA ALA A 147 1.99 12.14 -3.65
C ALA A 147 1.42 11.08 -4.60
N TYR A 148 1.01 9.91 -4.08
CA TYR A 148 0.34 8.84 -4.84
C TYR A 148 -0.88 9.34 -5.63
N PHE A 149 -1.75 10.15 -5.00
CA PHE A 149 -2.95 10.70 -5.64
C PHE A 149 -2.71 12.04 -6.32
N LEU A 150 -1.86 12.88 -5.71
CA LEU A 150 -1.70 14.26 -6.15
C LEU A 150 -0.78 14.39 -7.36
N GLY A 151 0.14 13.43 -7.58
CA GLY A 151 1.21 13.56 -8.58
C GLY A 151 0.72 13.87 -10.00
N ARG A 152 -0.36 13.21 -10.46
CA ARG A 152 -0.93 13.45 -11.80
C ARG A 152 -1.46 14.87 -12.00
N PHE A 153 -1.86 15.55 -10.93
CA PHE A 153 -2.42 16.91 -11.00
C PHE A 153 -1.33 17.98 -10.96
N CYS A 154 -0.12 17.63 -10.53
CA CYS A 154 1.01 18.55 -10.48
C CYS A 154 1.44 19.07 -11.87
N GLN A 155 1.14 18.35 -12.95
CA GLN A 155 1.50 18.81 -14.31
C GLN A 155 0.73 20.06 -14.74
N GLY A 156 -0.51 20.23 -14.25
CA GLY A 156 -1.37 21.36 -14.59
C GLY A 156 -1.47 22.46 -13.53
N HIS A 157 -0.84 22.27 -12.36
CA HIS A 157 -1.04 23.14 -11.21
C HIS A 157 0.28 23.43 -10.47
N PRO A 158 0.99 24.54 -10.80
CA PRO A 158 2.32 24.84 -10.27
C PRO A 158 2.41 24.94 -8.74
N GLU A 159 1.40 25.52 -8.09
CA GLU A 159 1.36 25.61 -6.62
C GLU A 159 1.24 24.22 -5.96
N LEU A 160 0.35 23.35 -6.46
CA LEU A 160 0.24 21.96 -6.02
C LEU A 160 1.55 21.20 -6.27
N PHE A 161 2.20 21.40 -7.42
CA PHE A 161 3.51 20.83 -7.69
C PHE A 161 4.54 21.22 -6.63
N GLN A 162 4.62 22.50 -6.25
CA GLN A 162 5.54 22.96 -5.21
C GLN A 162 5.24 22.32 -3.85
N LEU A 163 3.96 22.23 -3.47
CA LEU A 163 3.55 21.61 -2.20
C LEU A 163 3.88 20.11 -2.16
N VAL A 164 3.59 19.38 -3.25
CA VAL A 164 3.90 17.93 -3.33
C VAL A 164 5.41 17.70 -3.39
N GLN A 165 6.17 18.55 -4.07
CA GLN A 165 7.63 18.45 -4.08
C GLN A 165 8.24 18.75 -2.70
N GLN A 166 7.69 19.70 -1.94
CA GLN A 166 8.08 19.97 -0.56
C GLN A 166 7.78 18.77 0.34
N LEU A 167 6.60 18.15 0.20
CA LEU A 167 6.26 16.90 0.89
C LEU A 167 7.28 15.80 0.57
N CYS A 168 7.56 15.54 -0.71
CA CYS A 168 8.52 14.53 -1.12
C CYS A 168 9.93 14.79 -0.56
N SER A 169 10.34 16.06 -0.51
CA SER A 169 11.63 16.47 0.07
C SER A 169 11.65 16.26 1.57
N TRP A 170 10.57 16.60 2.28
CA TRP A 170 10.42 16.34 3.71
C TRP A 170 10.44 14.84 4.01
N GLU A 171 9.75 14.01 3.23
CA GLU A 171 9.77 12.55 3.42
C GLU A 171 11.19 11.98 3.31
N GLN A 172 12.02 12.49 2.39
CA GLN A 172 13.42 12.09 2.29
C GLN A 172 14.21 12.45 3.56
N THR A 173 13.88 13.53 4.26
CA THR A 173 14.56 13.87 5.53
C THR A 173 14.16 12.94 6.68
N GLN A 174 13.06 12.20 6.56
CA GLN A 174 12.64 11.19 7.54
C GLN A 174 13.42 9.88 7.40
N TYR A 175 14.15 9.70 6.29
CA TYR A 175 14.98 8.53 6.01
C TYR A 175 16.38 8.97 5.57
N THR A 176 17.15 9.54 6.49
CA THR A 176 18.45 10.19 6.20
C THR A 176 19.50 9.28 5.58
N ASP A 177 19.47 7.98 5.92
CA ASP A 177 20.44 6.99 5.45
C ASP A 177 19.99 6.22 4.20
N ASP A 178 18.71 6.38 3.82
CA ASP A 178 18.09 5.66 2.72
C ASP A 178 17.88 6.56 1.51
N ILE A 179 17.69 5.95 0.34
CA ILE A 179 17.37 6.64 -0.91
C ILE A 179 15.89 6.41 -1.22
N LEU A 180 15.07 7.46 -1.19
CA LEU A 180 13.70 7.39 -1.70
C LEU A 180 13.74 7.61 -3.21
N ALA A 181 13.61 6.51 -3.96
CA ALA A 181 13.74 6.53 -5.41
C ALA A 181 12.38 6.34 -6.08
N GLU A 182 12.00 7.25 -6.97
CA GLU A 182 10.75 7.19 -7.70
C GLU A 182 10.81 6.12 -8.80
N VAL A 183 9.92 5.14 -8.76
CA VAL A 183 9.78 4.15 -9.83
C VAL A 183 9.04 4.80 -10.99
N VAL A 184 9.75 5.02 -12.09
CA VAL A 184 9.20 5.60 -13.31
C VAL A 184 8.88 4.45 -14.24
N HIS A 185 7.61 4.08 -14.32
CA HIS A 185 7.12 2.99 -15.15
C HIS A 185 6.08 3.49 -16.14
N LEU A 186 6.21 3.05 -17.39
CA LEU A 186 5.15 3.19 -18.40
C LEU A 186 4.36 1.88 -18.44
N PRO A 187 3.10 1.87 -17.98
CA PRO A 187 2.30 0.66 -17.99
C PRO A 187 2.06 0.14 -19.40
N THR A 188 2.22 -1.16 -19.58
CA THR A 188 1.99 -1.86 -20.85
C THR A 188 0.49 -2.12 -21.10
N ALA A 189 -0.32 -2.12 -20.04
CA ALA A 189 -1.77 -2.21 -20.10
C ALA A 189 -2.43 -1.51 -18.88
N PRO A 190 -3.68 -1.02 -19.03
CA PRO A 190 -4.38 -0.77 -20.28
C PRO A 190 -3.75 0.40 -21.06
N LEU A 191 -3.95 0.47 -22.39
CA LEU A 191 -3.39 1.54 -23.27
C LEU A 191 -3.68 2.98 -22.81
N ARG A 192 -4.66 3.19 -21.92
CA ARG A 192 -5.04 4.51 -21.37
C ARG A 192 -4.38 4.85 -20.03
N ALA A 193 -3.48 4.02 -19.53
CA ALA A 193 -2.80 4.26 -18.26
C ALA A 193 -1.86 5.48 -18.30
N GLY A 194 -1.48 5.97 -19.48
CA GLY A 194 -0.67 7.18 -19.66
C GLY A 194 -1.19 8.40 -18.89
N ASN A 195 -2.51 8.62 -18.88
CA ASN A 195 -3.13 9.74 -18.15
C ASN A 195 -3.08 9.56 -16.61
N VAL A 196 -2.84 8.34 -16.13
CA VAL A 196 -2.73 8.03 -14.70
C VAL A 196 -1.29 8.21 -14.24
N VAL A 197 -0.31 7.85 -15.07
CA VAL A 197 1.12 7.89 -14.72
C VAL A 197 1.82 9.19 -15.06
N ALA A 198 1.27 10.00 -15.98
CA ALA A 198 1.85 11.29 -16.36
C ALA A 198 1.93 12.24 -15.16
N ARG A 199 3.15 12.66 -14.82
CA ARG A 199 3.46 13.55 -13.68
C ARG A 199 4.83 14.22 -13.89
N PRO A 200 5.06 15.41 -13.32
CA PRO A 200 6.39 16.01 -13.28
C PRO A 200 7.32 15.24 -12.32
N THR A 201 8.62 15.50 -12.39
CA THR A 201 9.61 14.94 -11.45
C THR A 201 9.39 15.48 -10.03
N LEU A 202 8.95 14.60 -9.12
CA LEU A 202 8.67 14.95 -7.72
C LEU A 202 9.80 14.57 -6.76
N ARG A 203 10.73 13.71 -7.17
CA ARG A 203 11.86 13.23 -6.35
C ARG A 203 13.18 13.39 -7.10
N PRO A 204 14.30 13.56 -6.38
CA PRO A 204 15.59 13.77 -6.99
C PRO A 204 16.25 12.49 -7.52
N VAL A 205 15.73 11.29 -7.19
CA VAL A 205 16.28 10.01 -7.64
C VAL A 205 15.17 9.16 -8.26
N GLU A 206 15.47 8.53 -9.39
CA GLU A 206 14.53 7.69 -10.13
C GLU A 206 15.07 6.26 -10.34
N ILE A 207 14.17 5.27 -10.37
CA ILE A 207 14.41 3.93 -10.91
C ILE A 207 13.63 3.85 -12.23
N PRO A 208 14.28 4.09 -13.39
CA PRO A 208 13.60 4.07 -14.68
C PRO A 208 13.30 2.62 -15.07
N TYR A 209 12.06 2.34 -15.44
CA TYR A 209 11.62 1.01 -15.82
C TYR A 209 10.64 1.04 -17.01
N LEU A 210 11.08 0.51 -18.16
CA LEU A 210 10.32 0.56 -19.42
C LEU A 210 9.95 1.98 -19.91
N THR A 211 10.60 3.00 -19.36
CA THR A 211 10.50 4.40 -19.80
C THR A 211 11.79 5.15 -19.47
N PRO A 212 12.18 6.16 -20.27
CA PRO A 212 13.31 7.01 -19.94
C PRO A 212 13.12 7.74 -18.60
N PRO A 213 14.21 8.04 -17.87
CA PRO A 213 14.17 8.95 -16.72
C PRO A 213 13.79 10.36 -17.13
N SER A 214 13.23 11.11 -16.17
CA SER A 214 13.03 12.56 -16.26
C SER A 214 14.14 13.35 -15.53
N VAL A 215 14.99 12.68 -14.74
CA VAL A 215 16.17 13.26 -14.06
C VAL A 215 17.47 13.09 -14.85
N VAL A 216 18.52 13.79 -14.42
CA VAL A 216 19.88 13.66 -14.99
C VAL A 216 20.42 12.24 -14.73
N ASN A 217 21.24 11.69 -15.63
CA ASN A 217 21.75 10.31 -15.55
C ASN A 217 22.47 9.96 -14.23
N ASN A 218 23.02 10.93 -13.48
CA ASN A 218 23.66 10.68 -12.19
C ASN A 218 22.67 10.54 -11.02
N GLN A 219 21.38 10.73 -11.29
CA GLN A 219 20.27 10.65 -10.36
C GLN A 219 19.36 9.45 -10.65
N THR A 220 19.84 8.47 -11.41
CA THR A 220 19.10 7.25 -11.70
C THR A 220 19.75 6.03 -11.06
N ILE A 221 18.92 5.09 -10.63
CA ILE A 221 19.36 3.77 -10.16
C ILE A 221 18.89 2.75 -11.20
N SER A 222 19.85 2.11 -11.86
CA SER A 222 19.57 0.99 -12.76
C SER A 222 19.12 -0.24 -11.96
N LEU A 223 18.21 -1.04 -12.51
CA LEU A 223 17.82 -2.32 -11.90
C LEU A 223 19.00 -3.26 -11.66
N ALA A 224 20.03 -3.20 -12.52
CA ALA A 224 21.26 -4.00 -12.38
C ALA A 224 22.15 -3.55 -11.19
N ASP A 225 21.92 -2.32 -10.70
CA ASP A 225 22.61 -1.76 -9.53
C ASP A 225 21.82 -2.01 -8.23
N ILE A 226 20.72 -2.76 -8.26
CA ILE A 226 19.91 -3.10 -7.09
C ILE A 226 20.19 -4.55 -6.69
N ALA A 227 20.48 -4.77 -5.41
CA ALA A 227 20.51 -6.08 -4.78
C ALA A 227 19.35 -6.20 -3.77
N ILE A 228 18.83 -7.42 -3.60
CA ILE A 228 17.86 -7.79 -2.58
C ILE A 228 18.60 -8.45 -1.42
N SER A 229 18.22 -8.10 -0.19
CA SER A 229 18.56 -8.81 1.03
C SER A 229 17.29 -9.00 1.86
N VAL A 230 17.25 -10.02 2.71
CA VAL A 230 16.16 -10.25 3.67
C VAL A 230 16.78 -10.27 5.06
N ASN A 231 16.25 -9.43 5.96
CA ASN A 231 16.74 -9.37 7.34
C ASN A 231 16.16 -10.51 8.21
N ASP A 232 16.61 -10.59 9.46
CA ASP A 232 16.14 -11.62 10.40
C ASP A 232 14.63 -11.58 10.66
N ALA A 233 14.03 -10.39 10.56
CA ALA A 233 12.59 -10.15 10.68
C ALA A 233 11.81 -10.40 9.37
N GLU A 234 12.40 -11.14 8.42
CA GLU A 234 11.80 -11.49 7.12
C GLU A 234 11.36 -10.28 6.28
N SER A 235 11.97 -9.11 6.50
CA SER A 235 11.70 -7.91 5.72
C SER A 235 12.64 -7.83 4.52
N VAL A 236 12.07 -7.62 3.34
CA VAL A 236 12.81 -7.42 2.09
C VAL A 236 13.43 -6.03 2.06
N ILE A 237 14.72 -5.95 1.77
CA ILE A 237 15.51 -4.71 1.70
C ILE A 237 16.16 -4.63 0.31
N LEU A 238 15.96 -3.51 -0.38
CA LEU A 238 16.69 -3.20 -1.61
C LEU A 238 17.93 -2.39 -1.28
N ILE A 239 19.08 -2.77 -1.84
CA ILE A 239 20.38 -2.15 -1.59
C ILE A 239 20.95 -1.63 -2.90
N HIS A 240 21.37 -0.36 -2.92
CA HIS A 240 22.09 0.20 -4.05
C HIS A 240 23.54 -0.28 -4.03
N LYS A 241 23.92 -1.16 -4.97
CA LYS A 241 25.23 -1.83 -5.02
C LYS A 241 26.40 -0.86 -4.99
N LYS A 242 26.27 0.31 -5.63
CA LYS A 242 27.34 1.31 -5.73
C LYS A 242 27.57 2.09 -4.43
N THR A 243 26.53 2.33 -3.64
CA THR A 243 26.64 3.18 -2.43
C THR A 243 26.43 2.42 -1.12
N GLY A 244 25.96 1.17 -1.17
CA GLY A 244 25.59 0.37 0.01
C GLY A 244 24.35 0.87 0.74
N LYS A 245 23.67 1.91 0.24
CA LYS A 245 22.49 2.50 0.88
C LYS A 245 21.23 1.69 0.56
N ARG A 246 20.29 1.63 1.51
CA ARG A 246 18.96 1.08 1.26
C ARG A 246 18.22 1.96 0.25
N ILE A 247 17.50 1.32 -0.66
CA ILE A 247 16.59 1.95 -1.60
C ILE A 247 15.16 1.70 -1.10
N ARG A 248 14.39 2.77 -0.99
CA ARG A 248 12.94 2.71 -0.76
C ARG A 248 12.23 3.10 -2.04
N PRO A 249 11.67 2.14 -2.79
CA PRO A 249 10.93 2.47 -4.00
C PRO A 249 9.71 3.30 -3.62
N ARG A 250 9.47 4.38 -4.37
CA ARG A 250 8.33 5.28 -4.21
C ARG A 250 7.57 5.41 -5.52
N HIS A 251 6.26 5.58 -5.39
CA HIS A 251 5.37 5.70 -6.53
C HIS A 251 4.34 6.80 -6.26
N SER A 252 4.43 7.87 -7.06
CA SER A 252 3.57 9.06 -6.98
C SER A 252 2.46 9.06 -8.04
N SER A 253 1.98 7.86 -8.40
CA SER A 253 0.84 7.72 -9.31
C SER A 253 -0.13 6.67 -8.81
N ALA A 254 -1.43 6.91 -9.03
CA ALA A 254 -2.49 6.00 -8.63
C ALA A 254 -2.66 4.79 -9.59
N HIS A 255 -1.57 4.36 -10.23
CA HIS A 255 -1.58 3.21 -11.12
C HIS A 255 -1.56 1.91 -10.31
N ASN A 256 -2.47 1.00 -10.64
CA ASN A 256 -2.56 -0.31 -10.00
C ASN A 256 -1.41 -1.19 -10.50
N SER A 257 -0.49 -1.54 -9.59
CA SER A 257 0.72 -2.29 -9.91
C SER A 257 0.48 -3.71 -10.38
N LEU A 258 -0.70 -4.30 -10.11
CA LEU A 258 -1.10 -5.61 -10.66
C LEU A 258 -1.13 -5.66 -12.20
N PHE A 259 -1.22 -4.51 -12.87
CA PHE A 259 -1.22 -4.46 -14.34
C PHE A 259 0.20 -4.35 -14.94
N GLY A 260 1.26 -4.29 -14.13
CA GLY A 260 2.63 -4.38 -14.62
C GLY A 260 3.20 -5.79 -14.54
N ASP A 261 4.44 -5.96 -14.96
CA ASP A 261 5.19 -7.22 -14.82
C ASP A 261 5.70 -7.45 -13.37
N GLU A 262 6.31 -8.61 -13.15
CA GLU A 262 6.80 -9.04 -11.84
C GLU A 262 7.83 -8.09 -11.22
N VAL A 263 8.69 -7.45 -12.01
CA VAL A 263 9.71 -6.54 -11.47
C VAL A 263 9.03 -5.29 -10.92
N TYR A 264 8.09 -4.72 -11.67
CA TYR A 264 7.32 -3.57 -11.20
C TYR A 264 6.45 -3.95 -9.99
N GLN A 265 5.75 -5.09 -10.05
CA GLN A 265 4.95 -5.60 -8.95
C GLN A 265 5.79 -5.79 -7.68
N PHE A 266 7.00 -6.35 -7.80
CA PHE A 266 7.92 -6.57 -6.68
C PHE A 266 8.35 -5.25 -6.03
N LEU A 267 8.78 -4.26 -6.83
CA LEU A 267 9.16 -2.94 -6.30
C LEU A 267 8.00 -2.26 -5.56
N MET A 268 6.78 -2.40 -6.09
CA MET A 268 5.57 -1.85 -5.46
C MET A 268 5.15 -2.63 -4.22
N ALA A 269 5.37 -3.95 -4.18
CA ALA A 269 5.18 -4.78 -3.01
C ALA A 269 6.10 -4.38 -1.87
N VAL A 270 7.39 -4.13 -2.16
CA VAL A 270 8.35 -3.62 -1.17
C VAL A 270 7.86 -2.29 -0.59
N GLN A 271 7.40 -1.35 -1.43
CA GLN A 271 6.80 -0.10 -0.93
C GLN A 271 5.59 -0.35 -0.03
N ALA A 272 4.66 -1.22 -0.45
CA ALA A 272 3.43 -1.51 0.28
C ALA A 272 3.71 -2.16 1.65
N SER A 273 4.80 -2.93 1.77
CA SER A 273 5.21 -3.52 3.06
C SER A 273 5.66 -2.48 4.09
N GLU A 274 6.18 -1.32 3.64
CA GLU A 274 6.58 -0.22 4.52
C GLU A 274 5.41 0.68 4.90
N THR A 275 4.26 0.53 4.25
CA THR A 275 3.10 1.37 4.51
C THR A 275 1.83 0.56 4.35
N PRO A 276 1.41 -0.15 5.41
CA PRO A 276 0.22 -0.97 5.35
C PRO A 276 -0.98 -0.09 5.00
N THR A 277 -1.72 -0.50 3.97
CA THR A 277 -3.03 0.09 3.70
C THR A 277 -3.92 -0.22 4.87
N MET A 278 -4.69 0.75 5.33
CA MET A 278 -5.42 0.66 6.57
C MET A 278 -6.90 0.95 6.33
N ALA A 279 -7.78 0.10 6.84
CA ALA A 279 -9.21 0.32 6.77
C ALA A 279 -9.98 -0.47 7.81
N TRP A 280 -11.22 -0.07 8.01
CA TRP A 280 -12.16 -0.86 8.79
C TRP A 280 -12.61 -2.09 8.00
N SER A 281 -12.57 -3.24 8.66
CA SER A 281 -13.19 -4.47 8.17
C SER A 281 -14.11 -4.99 9.25
N TRP A 282 -15.27 -5.50 8.86
CA TRP A 282 -16.18 -6.23 9.75
C TRP A 282 -15.78 -7.71 9.94
N GLY A 283 -14.73 -8.15 9.25
CA GLY A 283 -14.15 -9.48 9.40
C GLY A 283 -15.18 -10.59 9.21
N HIS A 284 -15.24 -11.49 10.19
CA HIS A 284 -16.12 -12.67 10.21
C HIS A 284 -17.63 -12.36 10.17
N LEU A 285 -18.03 -11.10 10.38
CA LEU A 285 -19.44 -10.68 10.33
C LEU A 285 -19.91 -10.36 8.90
N ILE A 286 -19.01 -10.36 7.92
CA ILE A 286 -19.37 -10.18 6.51
C ILE A 286 -19.98 -11.50 6.01
N VAL A 287 -21.30 -11.53 5.82
CA VAL A 287 -21.98 -12.63 5.14
C VAL A 287 -21.85 -12.42 3.64
N CYS A 288 -21.11 -13.29 2.95
CA CYS A 288 -21.07 -13.30 1.49
C CYS A 288 -22.50 -13.47 0.93
N HIS A 289 -23.03 -12.44 0.27
CA HIS A 289 -24.36 -12.48 -0.36
C HIS A 289 -24.39 -13.24 -1.69
N SER A 290 -23.29 -13.89 -2.10
CA SER A 290 -23.23 -14.73 -3.30
C SER A 290 -23.90 -16.11 -3.15
N CYS A 291 -24.64 -16.37 -2.07
CA CYS A 291 -25.43 -17.60 -1.88
C CYS A 291 -26.93 -17.38 -1.70
N LEU A 292 -27.42 -16.16 -1.97
CA LEU A 292 -28.84 -15.85 -2.01
C LEU A 292 -29.15 -15.14 -3.33
N ASP A 293 -29.19 -15.94 -4.40
CA ASP A 293 -30.13 -15.85 -5.54
C ASP A 293 -29.93 -17.06 -6.48
#